data_AF-A0A0Q6F8Q4-F1
#
_entry.id   AF-A0A0Q6F8Q4-F1
#
_cell.length_a   1.000
_cell.length_b   1.000
_cell.length_c   1.000
_cell.angle_alpha   90.00
_cell.angle_beta   90.00
_cell.angle_gamma   90.00
#
_symmetry.space_group_name_H-M   'P 1'
#
loop_
_entity.id
_entity.type
_entity.pdbx_description
1 polymer ?
#
loop_
_entity_poly.entity_id
_entity_poly.type
_entity_poly.pdbx_seq_one_letter_code
_entity_poly.pdbx_strand_id
1 'polypeptide(L)'
;MCEEHQSGAGVGRRPLLAMLGLGAVTTACGSSAGDDQRRASAPTTPDAAGGDGGGSGKDAAPVAEPDMAVDPPGKLTGALRSSDFLVYGEGPLEKGAVEKMLDIEGVQQVEPIALASFYVDDTQVTCAAVDPATFRRFTMAGTAQTPEVWNRVAGGEIAVEPKIGRKLQSKDGYLEIGNDSDSKRIHVGAYAGLLPETVARRIDAVVNVRWGEELGMKLGNAALVGLGSTSPQKVRKKLQAAAGDGASILILGPNFDIDAKQTVVLSGGSVAQAVGSFSYRANPDGSVAPDPGWVSANIRSMQMPIIGDVTGHRVMLPQLKGALEEVVTQGLSSKIYTYDGCYVPRFIGRDPSRGLSFHTYGTAIDLNAADNYRGIAGAMDRQVVAIFKRWGFAWGGDWNYTDPMHFELAKLRKA
;
A
#
# COMPACT_ATOMS: atom_id res chain seq x y z
N MET A 1 -4.93 -40.29 -49.80
CA MET A 1 -4.73 -41.75 -49.94
C MET A 1 -3.34 -42.03 -49.42
N CYS A 2 -3.26 -42.56 -48.18
CA CYS A 2 -2.68 -43.88 -47.85
C CYS A 2 -1.15 -43.86 -47.91
N GLU A 3 -0.36 -44.34 -46.96
CA GLU A 3 -0.53 -44.90 -45.62
C GLU A 3 0.91 -44.96 -45.03
N GLU A 4 1.08 -45.61 -43.87
CA GLU A 4 2.36 -45.95 -43.20
C GLU A 4 3.02 -44.84 -42.35
N HIS A 5 3.54 -45.07 -41.14
CA HIS A 5 3.86 -46.31 -40.44
C HIS A 5 3.89 -46.05 -38.91
N GLN A 6 3.31 -46.95 -38.12
CA GLN A 6 3.52 -47.05 -36.67
C GLN A 6 4.91 -47.64 -36.36
N SER A 7 5.58 -47.12 -35.33
CA SER A 7 6.50 -47.88 -34.48
C SER A 7 6.44 -47.36 -33.05
N GLY A 8 6.40 -48.29 -32.09
CA GLY A 8 6.02 -48.02 -30.70
C GLY A 8 7.18 -47.87 -29.72
N ALA A 9 6.83 -47.60 -28.46
CA ALA A 9 7.55 -48.06 -27.28
C ALA A 9 6.65 -47.85 -26.05
N GLY A 10 6.35 -48.94 -25.34
CA GLY A 10 5.75 -48.92 -24.02
C GLY A 10 6.79 -48.81 -22.90
N VAL A 11 6.32 -49.07 -21.67
CA VAL A 11 7.02 -49.01 -20.36
C VAL A 11 7.00 -47.62 -19.73
N GLY A 12 6.56 -47.37 -18.50
CA GLY A 12 6.02 -48.22 -17.43
C GLY A 12 5.89 -47.32 -16.19
N ARG A 13 4.71 -47.27 -15.57
CA ARG A 13 4.46 -46.47 -14.36
C ARG A 13 5.12 -47.12 -13.15
N ARG A 14 6.00 -46.39 -12.45
CA ARG A 14 6.53 -46.75 -11.12
C ARG A 14 5.76 -46.00 -10.02
N PRO A 15 5.33 -46.65 -8.93
CA PRO A 15 4.72 -45.98 -7.79
C PRO A 15 5.80 -45.41 -6.85
N LEU A 16 5.58 -44.19 -6.35
CA LEU A 16 6.32 -43.61 -5.23
C LEU A 16 5.83 -44.23 -3.92
N LEU A 17 6.74 -44.86 -3.18
CA LEU A 17 6.54 -45.24 -1.78
C LEU A 17 6.76 -44.01 -0.88
N ALA A 18 5.76 -43.68 -0.08
CA ALA A 18 5.87 -42.76 1.05
C ALA A 18 6.47 -43.49 2.26
N MET A 19 7.50 -42.93 2.88
CA MET A 19 7.92 -43.31 4.23
C MET A 19 7.61 -42.19 5.21
N LEU A 20 6.64 -42.44 6.08
CA LEU A 20 6.45 -41.74 7.35
C LEU A 20 7.53 -42.23 8.35
N GLY A 21 8.38 -41.31 8.82
CA GLY A 21 9.25 -41.54 9.97
C GLY A 21 8.65 -40.92 11.22
N LEU A 22 8.04 -41.76 12.06
CA LEU A 22 7.52 -41.44 13.38
C LEU A 22 8.64 -41.63 14.42
N GLY A 23 9.15 -40.55 15.01
CA GLY A 23 10.16 -40.59 16.07
C GLY A 23 9.51 -40.51 17.45
N ALA A 24 9.67 -41.58 18.24
CA ALA A 24 9.04 -41.77 19.54
C ALA A 24 9.72 -40.99 20.68
N VAL A 25 8.88 -40.62 21.64
CA VAL A 25 9.17 -40.05 22.96
C VAL A 25 9.91 -41.06 23.85
N THR A 26 10.96 -40.62 24.55
CA THR A 26 11.48 -41.32 25.73
C THR A 26 11.47 -40.39 26.95
N THR A 27 10.56 -40.70 27.87
CA THR A 27 10.52 -40.23 29.25
C THR A 27 11.50 -41.05 30.10
N ALA A 28 12.40 -40.39 30.82
CA ALA A 28 13.14 -40.99 31.92
C ALA A 28 13.04 -40.10 33.17
N CYS A 29 12.27 -40.56 34.15
CA CYS A 29 12.28 -40.05 35.52
C CYS A 29 13.50 -40.63 36.25
N GLY A 30 14.20 -39.80 37.01
CA GLY A 30 15.27 -40.24 37.92
C GLY A 30 15.71 -39.09 38.81
N SER A 31 15.05 -38.95 39.95
CA SER A 31 15.40 -38.03 41.03
C SER A 31 16.62 -38.53 41.80
N SER A 32 17.60 -37.67 42.04
CA SER A 32 18.44 -37.75 43.23
C SER A 32 18.93 -36.35 43.62
N ALA A 33 18.68 -36.03 44.89
CA ALA A 33 19.07 -34.82 45.57
C ALA A 33 20.57 -34.82 45.90
N GLY A 34 21.15 -33.63 45.96
CA GLY A 34 22.50 -33.37 46.46
C GLY A 34 22.76 -31.87 46.46
N ASP A 35 22.60 -31.27 47.63
CA ASP A 35 22.93 -29.89 48.00
C ASP A 35 24.30 -29.44 47.47
N ASP A 36 24.39 -28.20 46.99
CA ASP A 36 25.49 -27.36 47.45
C ASP A 36 25.15 -25.85 47.37
N GLN A 37 25.44 -25.20 48.50
CA GLN A 37 25.18 -23.81 48.82
C GLN A 37 26.14 -22.87 48.08
N ARG A 38 25.66 -21.68 47.69
CA ARG A 38 26.33 -20.38 47.95
C ARG A 38 25.39 -19.22 47.66
N ARG A 39 24.93 -18.59 48.75
CA ARG A 39 24.18 -17.33 48.79
C ARG A 39 25.04 -16.30 49.53
N ALA A 40 25.27 -15.14 48.91
CA ALA A 40 25.71 -13.91 49.57
C ALA A 40 25.17 -12.76 48.70
N SER A 41 24.02 -12.16 49.05
CA SER A 41 23.84 -11.02 49.97
C SER A 41 24.29 -9.68 49.37
N ALA A 42 23.31 -8.87 48.98
CA ALA A 42 23.44 -7.41 48.85
C ALA A 42 22.44 -6.74 49.81
N PRO A 43 22.80 -5.62 50.46
CA PRO A 43 22.16 -5.20 51.70
C PRO A 43 20.94 -4.32 51.47
N THR A 44 19.94 -4.54 52.32
CA THR A 44 18.81 -3.65 52.60
C THR A 44 19.10 -2.91 53.90
N THR A 45 18.73 -1.64 53.99
CA THR A 45 18.24 -1.06 55.27
C THR A 45 17.16 -0.01 54.96
N PRO A 46 16.16 0.16 55.86
CA PRO A 46 14.85 0.75 55.55
C PRO A 46 14.53 2.01 56.41
N ASP A 47 13.25 2.42 56.31
CA ASP A 47 12.46 3.31 57.19
C ASP A 47 12.32 4.78 56.76
N ALA A 48 11.17 5.45 56.83
CA ALA A 48 9.76 5.08 57.07
C ALA A 48 8.86 6.31 56.79
N ALA A 49 7.55 6.05 56.67
CA ALA A 49 6.40 6.92 56.99
C ALA A 49 5.84 7.91 55.92
N GLY A 50 4.69 7.52 55.37
CA GLY A 50 3.40 8.22 55.56
C GLY A 50 3.17 9.54 54.82
N GLY A 51 2.34 9.51 53.77
CA GLY A 51 1.79 10.71 53.12
C GLY A 51 0.69 10.36 52.12
N ASP A 52 -0.52 10.80 52.43
CA ASP A 52 -1.80 10.46 51.85
C ASP A 52 -2.10 11.16 50.50
N GLY A 53 -3.00 10.55 49.72
CA GLY A 53 -3.92 11.19 48.76
C GLY A 53 -3.43 12.21 47.72
N GLY A 54 -3.41 11.80 46.44
CA GLY A 54 -3.36 12.76 45.31
C GLY A 54 -3.20 12.13 43.94
N GLY A 55 -4.12 11.25 43.54
CA GLY A 55 -4.13 10.70 42.18
C GLY A 55 -4.34 11.80 41.14
N SER A 56 -3.30 12.08 40.35
CA SER A 56 -3.36 12.95 39.19
C SER A 56 -2.74 12.24 37.99
N GLY A 57 -3.46 12.28 36.86
CA GLY A 57 -2.96 12.01 35.51
C GLY A 57 -2.38 10.63 35.25
N LYS A 58 -3.16 9.73 34.65
CA LYS A 58 -2.53 8.77 33.73
C LYS A 58 -1.95 9.59 32.58
N ASP A 59 -0.64 9.75 32.60
CA ASP A 59 0.12 10.36 31.51
C ASP A 59 -0.29 9.71 30.19
N ALA A 60 -1.02 10.47 29.37
CA ALA A 60 -1.12 10.15 27.95
C ALA A 60 0.31 10.22 27.41
N ALA A 61 0.78 9.15 26.77
CA ALA A 61 2.07 9.18 26.08
C ALA A 61 2.10 10.43 25.17
N PRO A 62 3.20 11.18 25.13
CA PRO A 62 3.27 12.41 24.35
C PRO A 62 2.88 12.12 22.90
N VAL A 63 1.89 12.87 22.45
CA VAL A 63 1.34 12.78 21.11
C VAL A 63 2.40 13.31 20.14
N ALA A 64 2.82 12.49 19.16
CA ALA A 64 3.88 12.88 18.24
C ALA A 64 3.47 14.07 17.34
N GLU A 65 2.17 14.21 17.05
CA GLU A 65 1.62 15.19 16.11
C GLU A 65 0.36 15.90 16.67
N PRO A 66 0.50 16.73 17.73
CA PRO A 66 -0.65 17.29 18.45
C PRO A 66 -1.56 18.19 17.59
N ASP A 67 -1.01 18.85 16.57
CA ASP A 67 -1.79 19.69 15.64
C ASP A 67 -2.77 18.84 14.79
N MET A 68 -2.44 17.56 14.60
CA MET A 68 -3.24 16.59 13.85
C MET A 68 -4.14 15.74 14.74
N ALA A 69 -4.20 16.02 16.06
CA ALA A 69 -5.02 15.25 16.98
C ALA A 69 -6.53 15.52 16.80
N VAL A 70 -7.32 14.46 16.98
CA VAL A 70 -8.78 14.48 17.10
C VAL A 70 -9.20 13.94 18.47
N ASP A 71 -10.49 14.01 18.79
CA ASP A 71 -11.00 13.49 20.06
C ASP A 71 -10.66 12.00 20.23
N PRO A 72 -10.17 11.58 21.42
CA PRO A 72 -9.84 10.19 21.66
C PRO A 72 -11.12 9.34 21.61
N PRO A 73 -11.06 8.13 21.03
CA PRO A 73 -12.24 7.32 20.72
C PRO A 73 -12.93 6.72 21.94
N GLY A 74 -12.37 6.92 23.14
CA GLY A 74 -12.88 6.34 24.39
C GLY A 74 -12.94 4.81 24.36
N LYS A 75 -13.78 4.23 25.23
CA LYS A 75 -13.99 2.78 25.29
C LYS A 75 -14.70 2.29 24.02
N LEU A 76 -14.30 1.11 23.54
CA LEU A 76 -15.00 0.45 22.44
C LEU A 76 -16.44 0.13 22.85
N THR A 77 -17.40 0.63 22.07
CA THR A 77 -18.83 0.37 22.26
C THR A 77 -19.43 -0.28 21.02
N GLY A 78 -20.36 -1.21 21.22
CA GLY A 78 -21.04 -1.92 20.15
C GLY A 78 -20.26 -3.12 19.62
N ALA A 79 -20.93 -3.96 18.82
CA ALA A 79 -20.31 -5.14 18.23
C ALA A 79 -19.36 -4.76 17.09
N LEU A 80 -18.36 -5.62 16.86
CA LEU A 80 -17.54 -5.57 15.66
C LEU A 80 -18.40 -5.75 14.40
N ARG A 81 -17.84 -5.34 13.27
CA ARG A 81 -18.47 -5.30 11.97
C ARG A 81 -17.63 -6.06 10.97
N SER A 82 -18.30 -6.73 10.05
CA SER A 82 -17.64 -7.31 8.89
C SER A 82 -17.27 -6.19 7.90
N SER A 83 -16.21 -6.43 7.16
CA SER A 83 -15.72 -5.56 6.09
C SER A 83 -15.93 -6.31 4.78
N ASP A 84 -17.17 -6.30 4.27
CA ASP A 84 -17.58 -7.14 3.13
C ASP A 84 -17.37 -6.44 1.79
N PHE A 85 -17.57 -5.12 1.76
CA PHE A 85 -17.28 -4.29 0.60
C PHE A 85 -16.44 -3.07 0.95
N LEU A 86 -15.63 -2.68 -0.03
CA LEU A 86 -15.10 -1.33 -0.15
C LEU A 86 -15.77 -0.68 -1.36
N VAL A 87 -16.53 0.38 -1.10
CA VAL A 87 -17.20 1.23 -2.10
C VAL A 87 -16.44 2.53 -2.18
N TYR A 88 -15.98 2.95 -3.35
CA TYR A 88 -15.12 4.13 -3.44
C TYR A 88 -15.09 4.77 -4.83
N GLY A 89 -14.81 6.06 -4.92
CA GLY A 89 -14.73 6.82 -6.16
C GLY A 89 -13.52 7.77 -6.19
N GLU A 90 -13.30 8.40 -7.36
CA GLU A 90 -12.24 9.40 -7.54
C GLU A 90 -12.46 10.68 -6.71
N GLY A 91 -13.72 11.01 -6.44
CA GLY A 91 -14.16 12.10 -5.55
C GLY A 91 -15.18 11.59 -4.52
N PRO A 92 -15.74 12.50 -3.69
CA PRO A 92 -16.77 12.14 -2.73
C PRO A 92 -17.89 11.32 -3.37
N LEU A 93 -18.38 10.29 -2.67
CA LEU A 93 -19.55 9.52 -3.10
C LEU A 93 -20.76 10.45 -3.26
N GLU A 94 -21.73 10.06 -4.09
CA GLU A 94 -22.92 10.87 -4.33
C GLU A 94 -23.61 11.25 -3.01
N LYS A 95 -24.18 12.47 -2.96
CA LYS A 95 -24.93 12.91 -1.78
C LYS A 95 -26.07 11.93 -1.50
N GLY A 96 -26.14 11.45 -0.26
CA GLY A 96 -27.13 10.45 0.15
C GLY A 96 -26.72 9.00 -0.14
N ALA A 97 -25.55 8.74 -0.72
CA ALA A 97 -25.11 7.38 -1.06
C ALA A 97 -24.98 6.50 0.19
N VAL A 98 -24.47 7.04 1.29
CA VAL A 98 -24.30 6.30 2.56
C VAL A 98 -25.66 5.85 3.09
N GLU A 99 -26.65 6.75 3.12
CA GLU A 99 -28.01 6.48 3.56
C GLU A 99 -28.70 5.48 2.64
N LYS A 100 -28.61 5.68 1.32
CA LYS A 100 -29.14 4.72 0.33
C LYS A 100 -28.53 3.33 0.49
N MET A 101 -27.23 3.24 0.80
CA MET A 101 -26.54 1.96 1.03
C MET A 101 -27.02 1.31 2.34
N LEU A 102 -27.22 2.09 3.40
CA LEU A 102 -27.78 1.60 4.67
C LEU A 102 -29.20 1.06 4.52
N ASP A 103 -30.02 1.64 3.64
CA ASP A 103 -31.40 1.22 3.37
C ASP A 103 -31.50 -0.10 2.56
N ILE A 104 -30.38 -0.63 2.05
CA ILE A 104 -30.38 -1.89 1.32
C ILE A 104 -30.58 -3.06 2.28
N GLU A 105 -31.64 -3.83 2.07
CA GLU A 105 -31.87 -5.08 2.80
C GLU A 105 -30.63 -5.99 2.80
N GLY A 106 -30.14 -6.32 4.00
CA GLY A 106 -28.95 -7.13 4.22
C GLY A 106 -27.69 -6.33 4.54
N VAL A 107 -27.68 -5.01 4.35
CA VAL A 107 -26.63 -4.11 4.86
C VAL A 107 -26.88 -3.83 6.34
N GLN A 108 -25.85 -3.99 7.17
CA GLN A 108 -25.92 -3.77 8.62
C GLN A 108 -25.22 -2.48 9.05
N GLN A 109 -24.20 -2.08 8.31
CA GLN A 109 -23.40 -0.91 8.62
C GLN A 109 -22.74 -0.38 7.34
N VAL A 110 -22.65 0.94 7.25
CA VAL A 110 -21.83 1.66 6.31
C VAL A 110 -20.95 2.60 7.12
N GLU A 111 -19.64 2.56 6.89
CA GLU A 111 -18.64 3.40 7.53
C GLU A 111 -18.00 4.30 6.48
N PRO A 112 -18.35 5.60 6.45
CA PRO A 112 -17.70 6.55 5.56
C PRO A 112 -16.23 6.72 5.94
N ILE A 113 -15.36 6.70 4.94
CA ILE A 113 -13.93 6.95 5.10
C ILE A 113 -13.43 7.84 3.95
N ALA A 114 -12.24 8.40 4.08
CA ALA A 114 -11.49 8.87 2.93
C ALA A 114 -10.45 7.82 2.55
N LEU A 115 -10.41 7.39 1.30
CA LEU A 115 -9.44 6.42 0.80
C LEU A 115 -8.52 7.09 -0.21
N ALA A 116 -7.22 6.87 -0.05
CA ALA A 116 -6.23 7.26 -1.04
C ALA A 116 -5.07 6.26 -1.07
N SER A 117 -4.22 6.41 -2.07
CA SER A 117 -2.98 5.68 -2.20
C SER A 117 -1.84 6.65 -2.37
N PHE A 118 -0.75 6.40 -1.66
CA PHE A 118 0.55 7.03 -1.92
C PHE A 118 1.58 5.95 -2.18
N TYR A 119 2.76 6.37 -2.59
CA TYR A 119 3.89 5.49 -2.91
C TYR A 119 5.08 5.86 -2.05
N VAL A 120 5.80 4.85 -1.56
CA VAL A 120 7.10 4.99 -0.93
C VAL A 120 8.04 3.99 -1.59
N ASP A 121 9.11 4.48 -2.21
CA ASP A 121 9.90 3.73 -3.19
C ASP A 121 8.95 3.15 -4.27
N ASP A 122 9.02 1.84 -4.54
CA ASP A 122 8.09 1.15 -5.45
C ASP A 122 6.81 0.67 -4.78
N THR A 123 6.58 0.99 -3.50
CA THR A 123 5.52 0.34 -2.72
C THR A 123 4.28 1.22 -2.69
N GLN A 124 3.20 0.75 -3.31
CA GLN A 124 1.88 1.35 -3.12
C GLN A 124 1.40 1.08 -1.69
N VAL A 125 1.00 2.14 -0.99
CA VAL A 125 0.34 2.07 0.31
C VAL A 125 -1.06 2.65 0.17
N THR A 126 -2.08 1.84 0.37
CA THR A 126 -3.47 2.29 0.43
C THR A 126 -3.80 2.75 1.85
N CYS A 127 -4.07 4.03 2.02
CA CYS A 127 -4.36 4.62 3.33
C CYS A 127 -5.81 5.07 3.44
N ALA A 128 -6.41 4.86 4.61
CA ALA A 128 -7.71 5.41 4.96
C ALA A 128 -7.59 6.49 6.04
N ALA A 129 -8.22 7.64 5.82
CA ALA A 129 -8.51 8.59 6.88
C ALA A 129 -9.88 8.27 7.47
N VAL A 130 -9.93 8.09 8.78
CA VAL A 130 -11.09 7.50 9.46
C VAL A 130 -11.43 8.23 10.74
N ASP A 131 -12.66 8.05 11.22
CA ASP A 131 -13.00 8.27 12.62
C ASP A 131 -12.51 7.05 13.44
N PRO A 132 -11.53 7.22 14.36
CA PRO A 132 -10.97 6.11 15.14
C PRO A 132 -12.01 5.41 16.03
N ALA A 133 -13.09 6.10 16.43
CA ALA A 133 -14.09 5.57 17.34
C ALA A 133 -15.01 4.54 16.66
N THR A 134 -15.39 4.80 15.41
CA THR A 134 -16.32 3.98 14.62
C THR A 134 -15.58 2.97 13.75
N PHE A 135 -14.54 3.39 13.03
CA PHE A 135 -13.80 2.55 12.08
C PHE A 135 -13.16 1.34 12.75
N ARG A 136 -12.66 1.49 13.98
CA ARG A 136 -12.03 0.38 14.72
C ARG A 136 -12.87 -0.88 14.80
N ARG A 137 -14.20 -0.74 14.72
CA ARG A 137 -15.15 -1.87 14.74
C ARG A 137 -15.06 -2.77 13.51
N PHE A 138 -14.52 -2.27 12.40
CA PHE A 138 -14.32 -3.01 11.14
C PHE A 138 -12.98 -3.73 11.06
N THR A 139 -12.13 -3.55 12.08
CA THR A 139 -10.81 -4.16 12.11
C THR A 139 -10.80 -5.55 12.73
N MET A 140 -9.68 -6.26 12.58
CA MET A 140 -9.49 -7.58 13.18
C MET A 140 -9.71 -7.56 14.70
N ALA A 141 -10.26 -8.66 15.23
CA ALA A 141 -10.28 -8.90 16.66
C ALA A 141 -8.83 -8.88 17.22
N GLY A 142 -8.65 -8.26 18.38
CA GLY A 142 -7.34 -7.84 18.89
C GLY A 142 -7.11 -6.35 18.62
N THR A 143 -6.97 -5.96 17.35
CA THR A 143 -6.77 -4.56 16.95
C THR A 143 -7.92 -3.67 17.39
N ALA A 144 -9.17 -4.07 17.10
CA ALA A 144 -10.35 -3.28 17.43
C ALA A 144 -10.46 -2.95 18.93
N GLN A 145 -10.03 -3.88 19.78
CA GLN A 145 -10.13 -3.79 21.24
C GLN A 145 -8.93 -3.12 21.90
N THR A 146 -7.83 -2.86 21.19
CA THR A 146 -6.59 -2.31 21.75
C THR A 146 -6.65 -0.79 21.79
N PRO A 147 -6.92 -0.14 22.95
CA PRO A 147 -7.14 1.30 23.00
C PRO A 147 -5.91 2.10 22.59
N GLU A 148 -4.71 1.59 22.85
CA GLU A 148 -3.45 2.26 22.55
C GLU A 148 -3.29 2.53 21.05
N VAL A 149 -3.70 1.59 20.17
CA VAL A 149 -3.68 1.78 18.72
C VAL A 149 -4.53 3.00 18.34
N TRP A 150 -5.77 3.04 18.81
CA TRP A 150 -6.74 4.05 18.38
C TRP A 150 -6.54 5.40 19.08
N ASN A 151 -6.00 5.42 20.30
CA ASN A 151 -5.59 6.66 20.96
C ASN A 151 -4.40 7.29 20.23
N ARG A 152 -3.47 6.50 19.70
CA ARG A 152 -2.35 7.00 18.89
C ARG A 152 -2.79 7.52 17.53
N VAL A 153 -3.68 6.80 16.84
CA VAL A 153 -4.30 7.30 15.59
C VAL A 153 -5.08 8.59 15.85
N ALA A 154 -5.87 8.64 16.93
CA ALA A 154 -6.55 9.86 17.34
C ALA A 154 -5.57 10.99 17.68
N GLY A 155 -4.41 10.67 18.27
CA GLY A 155 -3.31 11.61 18.48
C GLY A 155 -2.59 12.05 17.20
N GLY A 156 -2.96 11.60 16.01
CA GLY A 156 -2.28 12.02 14.78
C GLY A 156 -1.05 11.19 14.42
N GLU A 157 -0.88 10.01 15.00
CA GLU A 157 0.07 9.02 14.50
C GLU A 157 -0.58 8.11 13.44
N ILE A 158 0.23 7.41 12.63
CA ILE A 158 -0.28 6.42 11.67
C ILE A 158 -0.24 5.01 12.26
N ALA A 159 -1.33 4.25 12.05
CA ALA A 159 -1.33 2.81 12.27
C ALA A 159 -1.10 2.09 10.94
N VAL A 160 -0.15 1.16 10.88
CA VAL A 160 0.27 0.49 9.64
C VAL A 160 0.25 -1.02 9.78
N GLU A 161 -0.04 -1.71 8.68
CA GLU A 161 0.09 -3.16 8.61
C GLU A 161 1.55 -3.59 8.89
N PRO A 162 1.80 -4.64 9.70
CA PRO A 162 3.15 -5.04 10.06
C PRO A 162 4.09 -5.31 8.88
N LYS A 163 3.57 -5.85 7.77
CA LYS A 163 4.36 -6.10 6.56
C LYS A 163 4.82 -4.80 5.89
N ILE A 164 3.94 -3.79 5.89
CA ILE A 164 4.19 -2.49 5.27
C ILE A 164 5.18 -1.69 6.12
N GLY A 165 4.92 -1.55 7.43
CA GLY A 165 5.81 -0.78 8.27
C GLY A 165 7.21 -1.41 8.41
N ARG A 166 7.35 -2.74 8.43
CA ARG A 166 8.69 -3.37 8.37
C ARG A 166 9.48 -3.04 7.10
N LYS A 167 8.77 -2.80 5.98
CA LYS A 167 9.40 -2.50 4.69
C LYS A 167 9.75 -1.01 4.57
N LEU A 168 8.86 -0.14 5.06
CA LEU A 168 8.88 1.29 4.73
C LEU A 168 9.19 2.23 5.90
N GLN A 169 9.12 1.76 7.15
CA GLN A 169 9.43 2.61 8.30
C GLN A 169 10.91 3.01 8.26
N SER A 170 11.16 4.32 8.37
CA SER A 170 12.51 4.86 8.51
C SER A 170 13.11 4.51 9.88
N LYS A 171 14.44 4.59 10.02
CA LYS A 171 15.13 4.23 11.26
C LYS A 171 14.72 5.08 12.47
N ASP A 172 14.27 6.30 12.23
CA ASP A 172 13.75 7.23 13.24
C ASP A 172 12.24 7.05 13.51
N GLY A 173 11.59 6.06 12.90
CA GLY A 173 10.24 5.63 13.26
C GLY A 173 9.10 6.20 12.41
N TYR A 174 9.40 6.90 11.32
CA TYR A 174 8.42 7.60 10.48
C TYR A 174 8.09 6.83 9.21
N LEU A 175 6.97 7.18 8.58
CA LEU A 175 6.60 6.79 7.23
C LEU A 175 6.52 8.03 6.33
N GLU A 176 7.16 7.99 5.18
CA GLU A 176 6.98 8.98 4.11
C GLU A 176 5.60 8.79 3.46
N ILE A 177 4.89 9.87 3.16
CA ILE A 177 3.56 9.85 2.56
C ILE A 177 3.65 10.35 1.11
N GLY A 178 4.39 9.60 0.29
CA GLY A 178 4.66 9.92 -1.12
C GLY A 178 6.15 9.87 -1.47
N ASN A 179 6.46 9.74 -2.76
CA ASN A 179 7.81 9.81 -3.32
C ASN A 179 8.24 11.22 -3.70
N ASP A 180 7.32 12.18 -3.59
CA ASP A 180 7.59 13.56 -3.94
C ASP A 180 8.55 14.18 -2.93
N SER A 181 9.44 15.06 -3.38
CA SER A 181 10.43 15.70 -2.49
C SER A 181 9.84 16.56 -1.36
N ASP A 182 8.55 16.90 -1.48
CA ASP A 182 7.75 17.67 -0.52
C ASP A 182 6.71 16.80 0.20
N SER A 183 6.87 15.47 0.18
CA SER A 183 6.00 14.55 0.90
C SER A 183 6.04 14.80 2.40
N LYS A 184 4.89 14.54 3.05
CA LYS A 184 4.77 14.61 4.50
C LYS A 184 5.34 13.33 5.12
N ARG A 185 5.75 13.42 6.38
CA ARG A 185 6.19 12.30 7.21
C ARG A 185 5.24 12.15 8.38
N ILE A 186 4.85 10.93 8.71
CA ILE A 186 3.99 10.66 9.87
C ILE A 186 4.66 9.62 10.76
N HIS A 187 4.72 9.87 12.07
CA HIS A 187 5.26 8.91 13.01
C HIS A 187 4.39 7.66 13.09
N VAL A 188 5.01 6.47 13.01
CA VAL A 188 4.30 5.19 13.11
C VAL A 188 4.00 4.90 14.59
N GLY A 189 2.76 5.13 14.99
CA GLY A 189 2.31 4.91 16.37
C GLY A 189 1.97 3.46 16.68
N ALA A 190 1.54 2.69 15.66
CA ALA A 190 1.14 1.31 15.87
C ALA A 190 1.35 0.42 14.64
N TYR A 191 1.74 -0.82 14.92
CA TYR A 191 1.66 -1.93 13.98
C TYR A 191 0.35 -2.69 14.24
N ALA A 192 -0.58 -2.64 13.30
CA ALA A 192 -1.94 -3.14 13.51
C ALA A 192 -2.42 -3.96 12.31
N GLY A 193 -2.96 -5.15 12.57
CA GLY A 193 -3.73 -5.89 11.57
C GLY A 193 -5.07 -5.18 11.38
N LEU A 194 -5.24 -4.50 10.26
CA LEU A 194 -6.37 -3.63 9.97
C LEU A 194 -7.53 -4.48 9.43
N LEU A 195 -7.39 -4.99 8.21
CA LEU A 195 -8.41 -5.83 7.57
C LEU A 195 -7.90 -7.26 7.36
N PRO A 196 -8.78 -8.28 7.27
CA PRO A 196 -8.36 -9.67 7.11
C PRO A 196 -7.41 -9.91 5.93
N GLU A 197 -6.44 -10.81 6.10
CA GLU A 197 -5.41 -11.10 5.09
C GLU A 197 -5.93 -11.76 3.80
N THR A 198 -7.20 -12.16 3.74
CA THR A 198 -7.81 -12.78 2.56
C THR A 198 -8.40 -11.77 1.58
N VAL A 199 -8.16 -10.46 1.77
CA VAL A 199 -8.76 -9.36 0.99
C VAL A 199 -7.81 -8.90 -0.12
N ALA A 200 -8.27 -8.81 -1.38
CA ALA A 200 -7.46 -8.55 -2.59
C ALA A 200 -6.94 -7.11 -2.76
N ARG A 201 -7.39 -6.16 -1.93
CA ARG A 201 -6.81 -4.82 -1.83
C ARG A 201 -7.07 -4.30 -0.42
N ARG A 202 -6.02 -4.13 0.36
CA ARG A 202 -6.10 -3.83 1.80
C ARG A 202 -5.95 -2.35 2.04
N ILE A 203 -6.66 -1.86 3.07
CA ILE A 203 -6.25 -0.64 3.75
C ILE A 203 -4.97 -1.03 4.48
N ASP A 204 -3.84 -0.53 3.99
CA ASP A 204 -2.49 -0.83 4.46
C ASP A 204 -2.10 0.05 5.66
N ALA A 205 -2.71 1.23 5.75
CA ALA A 205 -2.46 2.18 6.81
C ALA A 205 -3.72 3.01 7.13
N VAL A 206 -3.82 3.50 8.36
CA VAL A 206 -4.92 4.33 8.84
C VAL A 206 -4.38 5.55 9.56
N VAL A 207 -4.95 6.70 9.21
CA VAL A 207 -4.78 7.98 9.90
C VAL A 207 -6.15 8.51 10.33
N ASN A 208 -6.18 9.55 11.18
CA ASN A 208 -7.44 10.21 11.51
C ASN A 208 -7.90 11.18 10.40
N VAL A 209 -9.13 11.69 10.51
CA VAL A 209 -9.74 12.60 9.52
C VAL A 209 -8.99 13.92 9.30
N ARG A 210 -8.29 14.47 10.31
CA ARG A 210 -7.49 15.71 10.13
C ARG A 210 -6.31 15.49 9.21
N TRP A 211 -5.62 14.36 9.35
CA TRP A 211 -4.62 13.95 8.37
C TRP A 211 -5.22 13.76 6.98
N GLY A 212 -6.45 13.25 6.88
CA GLY A 212 -7.15 13.17 5.60
C GLY A 212 -7.28 14.52 4.89
N GLU A 213 -7.62 15.57 5.64
CA GLU A 213 -7.69 16.95 5.13
C GLU A 213 -6.31 17.47 4.72
N GLU A 214 -5.30 17.34 5.59
CA GLU A 214 -3.92 17.82 5.36
C GLU A 214 -3.27 17.14 4.15
N LEU A 215 -3.53 15.84 3.94
CA LEU A 215 -3.02 15.08 2.81
C LEU A 215 -3.82 15.28 1.51
N GLY A 216 -4.86 16.13 1.54
CA GLY A 216 -5.72 16.41 0.39
C GLY A 216 -6.58 15.21 -0.03
N MET A 217 -6.80 14.23 0.87
CA MET A 217 -7.68 13.10 0.61
C MET A 217 -9.11 13.59 0.38
N LYS A 218 -9.84 12.94 -0.52
CA LYS A 218 -11.23 13.30 -0.81
C LYS A 218 -12.13 12.74 0.28
N LEU A 219 -12.47 13.56 1.27
CA LEU A 219 -13.34 13.13 2.37
C LEU A 219 -14.66 12.56 1.84
N GLY A 220 -15.04 11.38 2.35
CA GLY A 220 -16.26 10.67 1.94
C GLY A 220 -16.21 10.09 0.53
N ASN A 221 -15.03 9.96 -0.08
CA ASN A 221 -14.88 9.26 -1.37
C ASN A 221 -14.97 7.74 -1.25
N ALA A 222 -15.06 7.20 -0.04
CA ALA A 222 -15.14 5.77 0.17
C ALA A 222 -16.01 5.40 1.38
N ALA A 223 -16.44 4.14 1.41
CA ALA A 223 -17.12 3.55 2.54
C ALA A 223 -16.80 2.05 2.66
N LEU A 224 -16.65 1.57 3.89
CA LEU A 224 -16.72 0.14 4.20
C LEU A 224 -18.17 -0.26 4.46
N VAL A 225 -18.60 -1.39 3.88
CA VAL A 225 -19.95 -1.91 4.08
C VAL A 225 -19.89 -3.29 4.72
N GLY A 226 -20.63 -3.46 5.80
CA GLY A 226 -20.81 -4.72 6.51
C GLY A 226 -22.20 -5.31 6.28
N LEU A 227 -22.27 -6.59 5.96
CA LEU A 227 -23.46 -7.36 5.60
C LEU A 227 -23.87 -8.41 6.65
N GLY A 228 -23.02 -8.68 7.64
CA GLY A 228 -23.22 -9.77 8.59
C GLY A 228 -23.22 -11.13 7.89
N SER A 229 -24.37 -11.81 7.81
CA SER A 229 -24.51 -13.12 7.16
C SER A 229 -25.00 -13.06 5.71
N THR A 230 -25.31 -11.87 5.19
CA THR A 230 -25.82 -11.72 3.82
C THR A 230 -24.70 -11.94 2.79
N SER A 231 -24.98 -12.72 1.75
CA SER A 231 -24.02 -12.95 0.66
C SER A 231 -23.73 -11.65 -0.12
N PRO A 232 -22.45 -11.27 -0.29
CA PRO A 232 -22.06 -10.08 -1.06
C PRO A 232 -22.66 -10.01 -2.47
N GLN A 233 -22.74 -11.14 -3.16
CA GLN A 233 -23.23 -11.22 -4.55
C GLN A 233 -24.68 -10.73 -4.69
N LYS A 234 -25.51 -10.88 -3.64
CA LYS A 234 -26.91 -10.42 -3.65
C LYS A 234 -27.04 -8.90 -3.52
N VAL A 235 -26.04 -8.24 -2.95
CA VAL A 235 -26.08 -6.82 -2.58
C VAL A 235 -25.30 -5.96 -3.57
N ARG A 236 -24.27 -6.51 -4.23
CA ARG A 236 -23.35 -5.77 -5.12
C ARG A 236 -24.04 -4.83 -6.12
N LYS A 237 -25.03 -5.31 -6.87
CA LYS A 237 -25.75 -4.49 -7.87
C LYS A 237 -26.53 -3.33 -7.24
N LYS A 238 -27.12 -3.56 -6.06
CA LYS A 238 -27.83 -2.53 -5.30
C LYS A 238 -26.86 -1.49 -4.75
N LEU A 239 -25.69 -1.92 -4.27
CA LEU A 239 -24.62 -1.01 -3.84
C LEU A 239 -24.12 -0.14 -4.99
N GLN A 240 -23.90 -0.72 -6.18
CA GLN A 240 -23.53 0.06 -7.37
C GLN A 240 -24.58 1.15 -7.67
N ALA A 241 -25.86 0.78 -7.68
CA ALA A 241 -26.95 1.73 -7.94
C ALA A 241 -27.07 2.82 -6.85
N ALA A 242 -26.77 2.49 -5.59
CA ALA A 242 -26.79 3.45 -4.49
C ALA A 242 -25.61 4.42 -4.49
N ALA A 243 -24.43 3.94 -4.90
CA ALA A 243 -23.18 4.71 -4.93
C ALA A 243 -22.97 5.51 -6.23
N GLY A 244 -23.70 5.17 -7.30
CA GLY A 244 -23.59 5.78 -8.62
C GLY A 244 -22.65 4.99 -9.56
N ASP A 245 -22.83 5.16 -10.87
CA ASP A 245 -22.08 4.40 -11.91
C ASP A 245 -20.58 4.71 -11.94
N GLY A 246 -20.17 5.83 -11.35
CA GLY A 246 -18.76 6.21 -11.21
C GLY A 246 -18.03 5.49 -10.08
N ALA A 247 -18.74 4.88 -9.12
CA ALA A 247 -18.14 4.23 -7.97
C ALA A 247 -17.60 2.83 -8.31
N SER A 248 -16.43 2.51 -7.76
CA SER A 248 -15.86 1.17 -7.72
C SER A 248 -16.45 0.38 -6.54
N ILE A 249 -16.89 -0.85 -6.80
CA ILE A 249 -17.43 -1.76 -5.80
C ILE A 249 -16.54 -3.01 -5.71
N LEU A 250 -15.74 -3.09 -4.66
CA LEU A 250 -14.83 -4.21 -4.41
C LEU A 250 -15.39 -5.11 -3.30
N ILE A 251 -15.51 -6.42 -3.58
CA ILE A 251 -15.80 -7.44 -2.57
C ILE A 251 -14.51 -7.75 -1.81
N LEU A 252 -14.56 -7.68 -0.48
CA LEU A 252 -13.40 -7.95 0.39
C LEU A 252 -13.43 -9.39 0.95
N GLY A 253 -14.56 -10.09 0.91
CA GLY A 253 -14.69 -11.50 1.31
C GLY A 253 -14.11 -12.52 0.31
N PRO A 254 -14.10 -13.83 0.64
CA PRO A 254 -13.35 -14.89 -0.09
C PRO A 254 -13.82 -15.20 -1.53
N ASN A 255 -14.75 -14.43 -2.08
CA ASN A 255 -15.16 -14.51 -3.47
C ASN A 255 -14.66 -13.27 -4.21
N PHE A 256 -13.45 -13.36 -4.73
CA PHE A 256 -12.81 -12.30 -5.51
C PHE A 256 -13.54 -12.06 -6.83
N ASP A 257 -13.73 -10.78 -7.16
CA ASP A 257 -14.17 -10.36 -8.48
C ASP A 257 -12.98 -9.69 -9.20
N ILE A 258 -12.28 -10.48 -10.02
CA ILE A 258 -11.11 -10.03 -10.78
C ILE A 258 -11.52 -9.03 -11.88
N ASP A 259 -12.80 -9.01 -12.27
CA ASP A 259 -13.33 -8.15 -13.34
C ASP A 259 -13.87 -6.80 -12.84
N ALA A 260 -13.80 -6.55 -11.52
CA ALA A 260 -14.27 -5.30 -10.93
C ALA A 260 -13.45 -4.10 -11.43
N LYS A 261 -14.16 -3.03 -11.84
CA LYS A 261 -13.55 -1.71 -12.11
C LYS A 261 -12.98 -1.18 -10.79
N GLN A 262 -11.66 -1.00 -10.74
CA GLN A 262 -10.94 -0.46 -9.60
C GLN A 262 -10.61 1.02 -9.85
N THR A 263 -10.34 1.77 -8.80
CA THR A 263 -9.88 3.16 -8.91
C THR A 263 -8.60 3.33 -8.11
N VAL A 264 -7.63 4.06 -8.66
CA VAL A 264 -6.51 4.54 -7.87
C VAL A 264 -6.70 6.02 -7.60
N VAL A 265 -6.76 6.37 -6.31
CA VAL A 265 -6.87 7.76 -5.86
C VAL A 265 -5.52 8.18 -5.35
N LEU A 266 -4.78 8.98 -6.11
CA LEU A 266 -3.44 9.41 -5.69
C LEU A 266 -3.57 10.51 -4.63
N SER A 267 -2.98 10.28 -3.46
CA SER A 267 -2.69 11.31 -2.46
C SER A 267 -1.19 11.59 -2.43
N GLY A 268 -0.80 12.83 -2.12
CA GLY A 268 0.60 13.23 -2.04
C GLY A 268 0.84 14.66 -2.53
N GLY A 269 2.10 14.92 -2.88
CA GLY A 269 2.59 16.23 -3.30
C GLY A 269 2.18 16.61 -4.72
N SER A 270 2.91 17.59 -5.26
CA SER A 270 2.56 18.24 -6.53
C SER A 270 2.49 17.29 -7.75
N VAL A 271 3.25 16.19 -7.77
CA VAL A 271 3.23 15.23 -8.88
C VAL A 271 1.95 14.41 -8.85
N ALA A 272 1.59 13.85 -7.69
CA ALA A 272 0.36 13.08 -7.52
C ALA A 272 -0.88 13.86 -7.98
N GLN A 273 -0.95 15.15 -7.61
CA GLN A 273 -2.02 16.06 -8.02
C GLN A 273 -2.05 16.32 -9.53
N ALA A 274 -0.89 16.41 -10.19
CA ALA A 274 -0.79 16.69 -11.62
C ALA A 274 -1.03 15.47 -12.51
N VAL A 275 -0.69 14.26 -12.01
CA VAL A 275 -1.00 12.98 -12.67
C VAL A 275 -2.48 12.67 -12.57
N GLY A 276 -3.05 12.93 -11.40
CA GLY A 276 -4.46 12.69 -11.13
C GLY A 276 -4.80 11.20 -10.96
N SER A 277 -6.00 10.99 -10.44
CA SER A 277 -6.59 9.68 -10.19
C SER A 277 -7.26 9.13 -11.45
N PHE A 278 -7.40 7.81 -11.54
CA PHE A 278 -8.20 7.18 -12.59
C PHE A 278 -8.76 5.83 -12.16
N SER A 279 -9.88 5.45 -12.76
CA SER A 279 -10.34 4.08 -12.77
C SER A 279 -9.60 3.19 -13.78
N TYR A 280 -9.48 1.89 -13.48
CA TYR A 280 -8.89 0.89 -14.35
C TYR A 280 -9.57 -0.48 -14.20
N ARG A 281 -9.35 -1.37 -15.17
CA ARG A 281 -9.68 -2.80 -15.08
C ARG A 281 -8.39 -3.61 -14.99
N ALA A 282 -8.36 -4.61 -14.11
CA ALA A 282 -7.26 -5.56 -14.02
C ALA A 282 -7.48 -6.73 -14.98
N ASN A 283 -6.42 -7.22 -15.61
CA ASN A 283 -6.46 -8.42 -16.44
C ASN A 283 -5.77 -9.60 -15.71
N PRO A 284 -6.12 -10.86 -16.03
CA PRO A 284 -5.53 -12.04 -15.39
C PRO A 284 -4.00 -12.17 -15.54
N ASP A 285 -3.41 -11.55 -16.57
CA ASP A 285 -1.95 -11.56 -16.82
C ASP A 285 -1.18 -10.46 -16.07
N GLY A 286 -1.88 -9.73 -15.18
CA GLY A 286 -1.34 -8.63 -14.40
C GLY A 286 -1.16 -7.33 -15.17
N SER A 287 -1.58 -7.25 -16.44
CA SER A 287 -1.77 -5.98 -17.14
C SER A 287 -3.01 -5.26 -16.62
N VAL A 288 -3.10 -3.95 -16.87
CA VAL A 288 -4.29 -3.16 -16.53
C VAL A 288 -4.74 -2.31 -17.71
N ALA A 289 -6.03 -2.03 -17.78
CA ALA A 289 -6.62 -1.11 -18.74
C ALA A 289 -7.11 0.15 -18.00
N PRO A 290 -6.31 1.23 -17.97
CA PRO A 290 -6.75 2.53 -17.44
C PRO A 290 -7.93 3.11 -18.23
N ASP A 291 -8.69 3.99 -17.59
CA ASP A 291 -9.82 4.68 -18.22
C ASP A 291 -9.40 5.36 -19.54
N PRO A 292 -10.06 5.06 -20.68
CA PRO A 292 -9.69 5.63 -21.97
C PRO A 292 -9.75 7.16 -22.00
N GLY A 293 -10.65 7.78 -21.24
CA GLY A 293 -10.75 9.23 -21.09
C GLY A 293 -9.49 9.79 -20.44
N TRP A 294 -9.06 9.22 -19.31
CA TRP A 294 -7.81 9.60 -18.65
C TRP A 294 -6.59 9.41 -19.56
N VAL A 295 -6.50 8.28 -20.27
CA VAL A 295 -5.41 8.01 -21.23
C VAL A 295 -5.38 9.07 -22.34
N SER A 296 -6.53 9.37 -22.93
CA SER A 296 -6.65 10.38 -24.00
C SER A 296 -6.31 11.80 -23.50
N ALA A 297 -6.55 12.10 -22.22
CA ALA A 297 -6.22 13.40 -21.64
C ALA A 297 -4.73 13.53 -21.29
N ASN A 298 -4.07 12.43 -20.90
CA ASN A 298 -2.78 12.51 -20.21
C ASN A 298 -1.60 11.79 -20.89
N ILE A 299 -1.82 10.76 -21.70
CA ILE A 299 -0.73 9.99 -22.32
C ILE A 299 -0.44 10.51 -23.73
N ARG A 300 0.83 10.79 -24.03
CA ARG A 300 1.30 11.38 -25.29
C ARG A 300 2.57 10.67 -25.77
N SER A 301 2.86 10.80 -27.06
CA SER A 301 4.14 10.39 -27.63
C SER A 301 4.99 11.62 -27.93
N MET A 302 6.29 11.54 -27.68
CA MET A 302 7.25 12.62 -27.93
C MET A 302 8.60 12.02 -28.34
N GLN A 303 9.21 12.58 -29.38
CA GLN A 303 10.54 12.20 -29.82
C GLN A 303 11.59 12.67 -28.79
N MET A 304 12.40 11.73 -28.31
CA MET A 304 13.44 11.97 -27.33
C MET A 304 14.84 11.90 -27.95
N PRO A 305 15.80 12.68 -27.44
CA PRO A 305 17.21 12.44 -27.74
C PRO A 305 17.62 11.03 -27.30
N ILE A 306 18.53 10.41 -28.05
CA ILE A 306 19.16 9.11 -27.74
C ILE A 306 18.22 7.90 -27.89
N ILE A 307 16.99 7.98 -27.40
CA ILE A 307 16.10 6.82 -27.20
C ILE A 307 14.87 6.79 -28.12
N GLY A 308 14.71 7.77 -29.03
CA GLY A 308 13.65 7.78 -30.03
C GLY A 308 12.27 8.13 -29.47
N ASP A 309 11.21 7.58 -30.07
CA ASP A 309 9.83 7.90 -29.69
C ASP A 309 9.46 7.27 -28.33
N VAL A 310 9.06 8.12 -27.39
CA VAL A 310 8.61 7.69 -26.06
C VAL A 310 7.15 8.05 -25.85
N THR A 311 6.34 7.07 -25.44
CA THR A 311 4.96 7.28 -25.01
C THR A 311 4.89 7.30 -23.48
N GLY A 312 4.42 8.41 -22.90
CA GLY A 312 4.39 8.65 -21.46
C GLY A 312 3.42 9.77 -21.06
N HIS A 313 3.43 10.14 -19.78
CA HIS A 313 2.54 11.17 -19.24
C HIS A 313 2.96 12.56 -19.70
N ARG A 314 1.99 13.39 -20.11
CA ARG A 314 2.20 14.75 -20.63
C ARG A 314 3.01 15.66 -19.71
N VAL A 315 2.97 15.42 -18.40
CA VAL A 315 3.72 16.20 -17.39
C VAL A 315 5.16 15.74 -17.21
N MET A 316 5.46 14.47 -17.51
CA MET A 316 6.81 13.91 -17.40
C MET A 316 7.64 14.16 -18.66
N LEU A 317 7.03 14.02 -19.84
CA LEU A 317 7.75 14.04 -21.12
C LEU A 317 8.64 15.29 -21.33
N PRO A 318 8.21 16.53 -20.99
CA PRO A 318 9.08 17.69 -21.15
C PRO A 318 10.35 17.63 -20.28
N GLN A 319 10.23 17.18 -19.02
CA GLN A 319 11.37 17.03 -18.13
C GLN A 319 12.29 15.87 -18.55
N LEU A 320 11.72 14.77 -19.06
CA LEU A 320 12.50 13.67 -19.63
C LEU A 320 13.32 14.15 -20.84
N LYS A 321 12.70 14.92 -21.74
CA LYS A 321 13.39 15.49 -22.89
C LYS A 321 14.56 16.39 -22.46
N GLY A 322 14.32 17.30 -21.51
CA GLY A 322 15.37 18.18 -20.97
C GLY A 322 16.51 17.40 -20.31
N ALA A 323 16.21 16.35 -19.55
CA ALA A 323 17.23 15.48 -18.95
C ALA A 323 18.11 14.82 -20.03
N LEU A 324 17.49 14.28 -21.08
CA LEU A 324 18.21 13.62 -22.17
C LEU A 324 19.01 14.62 -23.03
N GLU A 325 18.50 15.84 -23.23
CA GLU A 325 19.26 16.93 -23.89
C GLU A 325 20.50 17.32 -23.09
N GLU A 326 20.40 17.38 -21.76
CA GLU A 326 21.56 17.61 -20.91
C GLU A 326 22.54 16.44 -20.95
N VAL A 327 22.07 15.18 -20.98
CA VAL A 327 22.93 14.00 -21.18
C VAL A 327 23.73 14.12 -22.49
N VAL A 328 23.06 14.51 -23.59
CA VAL A 328 23.74 14.76 -24.87
C VAL A 328 24.78 15.87 -24.74
N THR A 329 24.41 17.00 -24.13
CA THR A 329 25.28 18.17 -23.96
C THR A 329 26.53 17.84 -23.13
N GLN A 330 26.40 16.95 -22.14
CA GLN A 330 27.51 16.50 -21.30
C GLN A 330 28.37 15.39 -21.95
N GLY A 331 28.07 15.00 -23.20
CA GLY A 331 28.83 13.96 -23.92
C GLY A 331 28.59 12.54 -23.38
N LEU A 332 27.46 12.31 -22.70
CA LEU A 332 27.14 11.05 -22.02
C LEU A 332 26.19 10.16 -22.85
N SER A 333 25.92 10.47 -24.12
CA SER A 333 24.97 9.72 -24.95
C SER A 333 25.24 8.23 -25.00
N SER A 334 26.51 7.80 -25.03
CA SER A 334 26.88 6.38 -25.06
C SER A 334 26.60 5.63 -23.75
N LYS A 335 26.25 6.35 -22.68
CA LYS A 335 25.87 5.76 -21.39
C LYS A 335 24.41 5.30 -21.35
N ILE A 336 23.59 5.69 -22.32
CA ILE A 336 22.21 5.23 -22.47
C ILE A 336 22.11 4.57 -23.83
N TYR A 337 21.88 3.27 -23.85
CA TYR A 337 21.89 2.46 -25.07
C TYR A 337 20.66 1.56 -25.23
N THR A 338 19.86 1.37 -24.17
CA THR A 338 18.52 0.79 -24.30
C THR A 338 17.46 1.64 -23.60
N TYR A 339 16.28 1.65 -24.21
CA TYR A 339 15.03 2.13 -23.63
C TYR A 339 14.10 0.94 -23.49
N ASP A 340 13.71 0.64 -22.26
CA ASP A 340 13.04 -0.62 -21.89
C ASP A 340 11.58 -0.40 -21.47
N GLY A 341 11.09 0.83 -21.60
CA GLY A 341 9.66 1.18 -21.50
C GLY A 341 9.38 2.41 -20.67
N CYS A 342 8.28 3.10 -20.99
CA CYS A 342 7.75 4.22 -20.23
C CYS A 342 6.29 3.96 -19.84
N TYR A 343 5.34 4.11 -20.76
CA TYR A 343 3.95 3.74 -20.51
C TYR A 343 3.69 2.25 -20.76
N VAL A 344 3.71 1.46 -19.68
CA VAL A 344 3.40 0.03 -19.67
C VAL A 344 2.37 -0.24 -18.56
N PRO A 345 1.06 -0.21 -18.87
CA PRO A 345 0.00 -0.44 -17.89
C PRO A 345 0.00 -1.85 -17.30
N ARG A 346 0.49 -1.97 -16.06
CA ARG A 346 0.54 -3.24 -15.30
C ARG A 346 0.69 -3.02 -13.79
N PHE A 347 0.36 -4.06 -13.04
CA PHE A 347 0.84 -4.17 -11.67
C PHE A 347 2.37 -4.36 -11.62
N ILE A 348 2.97 -4.05 -10.48
CA ILE A 348 4.40 -4.28 -10.27
C ILE A 348 4.67 -5.78 -10.34
N GLY A 349 5.60 -6.18 -11.22
CA GLY A 349 5.89 -7.59 -11.48
C GLY A 349 4.70 -8.40 -12.01
N ARG A 350 3.64 -7.74 -12.54
CA ARG A 350 2.37 -8.36 -12.93
C ARG A 350 1.62 -9.04 -11.78
N ASP A 351 1.91 -8.65 -10.54
CA ASP A 351 1.26 -9.19 -9.34
C ASP A 351 0.31 -8.14 -8.74
N PRO A 352 -1.02 -8.36 -8.78
CA PRO A 352 -2.02 -7.44 -8.21
C PRO A 352 -1.80 -7.10 -6.73
N SER A 353 -1.16 -7.98 -5.96
CA SER A 353 -0.89 -7.74 -4.54
C SER A 353 0.20 -6.68 -4.29
N ARG A 354 0.95 -6.31 -5.33
CA ARG A 354 2.05 -5.33 -5.25
C ARG A 354 1.64 -3.90 -5.66
N GLY A 355 0.40 -3.71 -6.09
CA GLY A 355 -0.10 -2.41 -6.54
C GLY A 355 0.33 -2.02 -7.96
N LEU A 356 -0.17 -0.88 -8.43
CA LEU A 356 0.11 -0.38 -9.79
C LEU A 356 1.54 0.13 -9.92
N SER A 357 2.21 -0.24 -11.00
CA SER A 357 3.53 0.30 -11.34
C SER A 357 3.46 1.75 -11.82
N PHE A 358 4.49 2.55 -11.55
CA PHE A 358 4.63 3.92 -12.11
C PHE A 358 4.60 3.96 -13.64
N HIS A 359 4.99 2.86 -14.32
CA HIS A 359 4.81 2.71 -15.77
C HIS A 359 3.34 2.75 -16.20
N THR A 360 2.40 2.38 -15.33
CA THR A 360 0.95 2.49 -15.60
C THR A 360 0.50 3.94 -15.68
N TYR A 361 1.17 4.85 -14.97
CA TYR A 361 0.87 6.27 -15.02
C TYR A 361 1.63 6.98 -16.14
N GLY A 362 2.59 6.30 -16.78
CA GLY A 362 3.49 6.91 -17.76
C GLY A 362 4.48 7.90 -17.14
N THR A 363 4.76 7.77 -15.84
CA THR A 363 5.63 8.68 -15.07
C THR A 363 6.95 8.04 -14.66
N ALA A 364 7.27 6.88 -15.23
CA ALA A 364 8.54 6.20 -15.07
C ALA A 364 9.15 5.82 -16.41
N ILE A 365 10.45 5.60 -16.42
CA ILE A 365 11.22 5.09 -17.55
C ILE A 365 12.28 4.11 -17.07
N ASP A 366 12.41 3.00 -17.79
CA ASP A 366 13.49 2.03 -17.62
C ASP A 366 14.55 2.21 -18.71
N LEU A 367 15.81 2.30 -18.30
CA LEU A 367 16.98 2.45 -19.17
C LEU A 367 18.04 1.39 -18.87
N ASN A 368 18.70 0.88 -19.91
CA ASN A 368 19.79 -0.09 -19.80
C ASN A 368 19.42 -1.31 -18.94
N ALA A 369 18.19 -1.83 -19.06
CA ALA A 369 17.61 -2.79 -18.10
C ALA A 369 18.43 -4.07 -17.94
N ALA A 370 19.07 -4.56 -19.01
CA ALA A 370 19.88 -5.78 -18.96
C ALA A 370 21.04 -5.70 -17.95
N ASP A 371 21.64 -4.51 -17.78
CA ASP A 371 22.77 -4.28 -16.86
C ASP A 371 22.33 -3.62 -15.54
N ASN A 372 21.03 -3.33 -15.42
CA ASN A 372 20.45 -2.54 -14.33
C ASN A 372 19.17 -3.16 -13.76
N TYR A 373 18.97 -4.46 -13.95
CA TYR A 373 17.77 -5.14 -13.47
C TYR A 373 17.65 -5.05 -11.95
N ARG A 374 16.42 -5.19 -11.47
CA ARG A 374 16.09 -5.00 -10.07
C ARG A 374 16.84 -5.97 -9.14
N GLY A 375 17.28 -5.45 -7.99
CA GLY A 375 17.93 -6.24 -6.93
C GLY A 375 19.45 -6.39 -7.05
N ILE A 376 20.09 -5.76 -8.03
CA ILE A 376 21.56 -5.64 -8.13
C ILE A 376 21.99 -4.19 -8.00
N ALA A 377 23.29 -3.93 -7.80
CA ALA A 377 23.81 -2.57 -7.70
C ALA A 377 23.62 -1.73 -8.99
N GLY A 378 23.54 -2.42 -10.14
CA GLY A 378 23.41 -1.82 -11.47
C GLY A 378 24.69 -1.12 -11.96
N ALA A 379 24.76 -0.92 -13.27
CA ALA A 379 25.83 -0.22 -13.97
C ALA A 379 25.46 1.22 -14.40
N MET A 380 24.29 1.74 -14.02
CA MET A 380 23.80 3.06 -14.43
C MET A 380 24.80 4.16 -14.08
N ASP A 381 25.15 4.96 -15.08
CA ASP A 381 26.19 5.98 -14.96
C ASP A 381 25.74 7.07 -13.96
N ARG A 382 26.60 7.36 -12.98
CA ARG A 382 26.24 8.26 -11.88
C ARG A 382 26.10 9.72 -12.31
N GLN A 383 26.72 10.11 -13.41
CA GLN A 383 26.51 11.43 -14.00
C GLN A 383 25.14 11.52 -14.65
N VAL A 384 24.68 10.46 -15.33
CA VAL A 384 23.30 10.35 -15.85
C VAL A 384 22.29 10.41 -14.71
N VAL A 385 22.50 9.65 -13.63
CA VAL A 385 21.63 9.70 -12.44
C VAL A 385 21.55 11.12 -11.87
N ALA A 386 22.68 11.82 -11.75
CA ALA A 386 22.71 13.19 -11.25
C ALA A 386 21.95 14.18 -12.15
N ILE A 387 22.02 14.01 -13.48
CA ILE A 387 21.23 14.81 -14.43
C ILE A 387 19.74 14.57 -14.21
N PHE A 388 19.29 13.32 -14.22
CA PHE A 388 17.87 12.97 -14.02
C PHE A 388 17.33 13.55 -12.69
N LYS A 389 18.11 13.46 -11.61
CA LYS A 389 17.75 14.06 -10.31
C LYS A 389 17.60 15.58 -10.37
N ARG A 390 18.47 16.30 -11.10
CA ARG A 390 18.33 17.76 -11.32
C ARG A 390 17.00 18.07 -12.02
N TRP A 391 16.67 17.26 -13.02
CA TRP A 391 15.42 17.34 -13.78
C TRP A 391 14.20 16.78 -13.03
N GLY A 392 14.31 16.48 -11.73
CA GLY A 392 13.15 16.15 -10.90
C GLY A 392 12.76 14.67 -10.89
N PHE A 393 13.63 13.78 -11.35
CA PHE A 393 13.43 12.34 -11.22
C PHE A 393 14.04 11.79 -9.92
N ALA A 394 13.34 10.87 -9.26
CA ALA A 394 13.96 9.93 -8.34
C ALA A 394 14.58 8.76 -9.13
N TRP A 395 15.56 8.11 -8.53
CA TRP A 395 16.24 6.97 -9.15
C TRP A 395 16.06 5.73 -8.26
N GLY A 396 15.53 4.66 -8.85
CA GLY A 396 15.21 3.43 -8.12
C GLY A 396 16.43 2.75 -7.51
N GLY A 397 17.63 3.08 -7.97
CA GLY A 397 18.86 2.60 -7.38
C GLY A 397 19.14 3.07 -5.94
N ASP A 398 18.45 4.13 -5.47
CA ASP A 398 18.56 4.62 -4.08
C ASP A 398 17.65 3.85 -3.10
N TRP A 399 16.70 3.05 -3.60
CA TRP A 399 15.72 2.35 -2.77
C TRP A 399 16.33 1.19 -1.96
N ASN A 400 15.68 0.84 -0.85
CA ASN A 400 16.08 -0.30 -0.03
C ASN A 400 16.12 -1.61 -0.83
N TYR A 401 15.09 -1.83 -1.66
CA TYR A 401 15.10 -2.88 -2.66
C TYR A 401 15.32 -2.26 -4.05
N THR A 402 16.61 -2.03 -4.33
CA THR A 402 17.15 -1.28 -5.45
C THR A 402 16.58 -1.69 -6.81
N ASP A 403 16.29 -0.71 -7.66
CA ASP A 403 15.85 -0.85 -9.05
C ASP A 403 16.64 0.10 -9.97
N PRO A 404 17.90 -0.24 -10.32
CA PRO A 404 18.83 0.72 -10.94
C PRO A 404 18.46 1.18 -12.36
N MET A 405 17.59 0.44 -13.06
CA MET A 405 17.10 0.81 -14.40
C MET A 405 16.04 1.91 -14.34
N HIS A 406 15.35 2.04 -13.20
CA HIS A 406 14.12 2.79 -13.05
C HIS A 406 14.38 4.24 -12.65
N PHE A 407 13.78 5.17 -13.39
CA PHE A 407 13.65 6.57 -13.02
C PHE A 407 12.17 6.95 -13.00
N GLU A 408 11.74 7.68 -11.98
CA GLU A 408 10.36 8.16 -11.87
C GLU A 408 10.29 9.64 -11.53
N LEU A 409 9.26 10.31 -12.03
CA LEU A 409 9.03 11.71 -11.76
C LEU A 409 8.67 11.92 -10.29
N ALA A 410 9.55 12.58 -9.53
CA ALA A 410 9.37 12.88 -8.10
C ALA A 410 9.19 14.38 -7.82
N LYS A 411 9.38 15.23 -8.84
CA LYS A 411 9.18 16.67 -8.73
C LYS A 411 8.86 17.31 -10.06
N LEU A 412 7.83 18.17 -10.06
CA LEU A 412 7.56 19.05 -11.19
C LEU A 412 8.59 20.19 -11.23
N ARG A 413 9.21 20.37 -12.38
CA ARG A 413 10.08 21.52 -12.69
C ARG A 413 9.38 22.39 -13.71
N LYS A 414 9.45 23.71 -13.51
CA LYS A 414 9.11 24.64 -14.58
C LYS A 414 10.16 24.44 -15.67
N ALA A 415 9.70 24.09 -16.87
CA ALA A 415 10.53 23.95 -18.06
C ALA A 415 11.19 25.27 -18.43
#